data_AF-A0A9W9VV72-F1
#
_entry.id   AF-A0A9W9VV72-F1
#
_cell.length_a   1.000
_cell.length_b   1.000
_cell.length_c   1.000
_cell.angle_alpha   90.00
_cell.angle_beta   90.00
_cell.angle_gamma   90.00
#
_symmetry.space_group_name_H-M   'P 1'
#
loop_
_entity.id
_entity.type
_entity.pdbx_description
1 polymer ?
#
loop_
_entity_poly.entity_id
_entity_poly.type
_entity_poly.pdbx_seq_one_letter_code
_entity_poly.pdbx_strand_id
1 'polypeptide(L)'
;MSRYPNGRLEPISEDITPTDHQVLCLGGTSSNLERLPSRLQRAKRSSPDLKTKMEEVAYEMSYLKAELQWHKETKQILLQLQERMYAVFNSLEDALSEATARLHESEQQYLDLWQSETGQVQEGYL
;
A
#
# COMPACT_ATOMS: atom_id res chain seq x y z
N MET A 1 20.00 -12.58 -24.56
CA MET A 1 20.16 -13.05 -23.17
C MET A 1 21.07 -12.07 -22.44
N SER A 2 20.51 -11.13 -21.68
CA SER A 2 21.30 -10.14 -20.93
C SER A 2 22.07 -10.84 -19.82
N ARG A 3 23.41 -10.73 -19.85
CA ARG A 3 24.28 -11.16 -18.76
C ARG A 3 24.10 -10.19 -17.60
N TYR A 4 23.52 -10.66 -16.49
CA TYR A 4 23.54 -9.90 -15.25
C TYR A 4 25.00 -9.77 -14.79
N PRO A 5 25.47 -8.57 -14.42
CA PRO A 5 26.80 -8.43 -13.85
C PRO A 5 26.88 -9.25 -12.55
N ASN A 6 27.96 -10.03 -12.40
CA ASN A 6 28.33 -10.70 -11.15
C ASN A 6 28.78 -9.67 -10.10
N GLY A 7 27.91 -8.69 -9.80
CA GLY A 7 28.05 -7.85 -8.63
C GLY A 7 27.86 -8.74 -7.42
N ARG A 8 28.88 -8.83 -6.57
CA ARG A 8 28.72 -9.39 -5.22
C ARG A 8 27.54 -8.66 -4.60
N LEU A 9 26.44 -9.38 -4.36
CA LEU A 9 25.29 -8.81 -3.66
C LEU A 9 25.82 -8.31 -2.32
N GLU A 10 25.66 -7.02 -2.06
CA GLU A 10 26.00 -6.46 -0.75
C GLU A 10 25.26 -7.28 0.32
N PRO A 11 25.93 -7.63 1.43
CA PRO A 11 25.26 -8.28 2.53
C PRO A 11 24.06 -7.42 2.93
N ILE A 12 22.88 -8.02 3.00
CA ILE A 12 21.71 -7.35 3.56
C ILE A 12 22.10 -6.97 5.00
N SER A 13 22.15 -5.66 5.29
CA SER A 13 22.38 -5.15 6.65
C SER A 13 21.11 -5.43 7.44
N GLU A 14 21.09 -6.56 8.12
CA GLU A 14 19.97 -7.05 8.94
C GLU A 14 20.13 -6.55 10.38
N ASP A 15 20.41 -5.25 10.54
CA ASP A 15 20.44 -4.63 11.86
C ASP A 15 19.01 -4.54 12.39
N ILE A 16 18.80 -5.02 13.62
CA ILE A 16 17.49 -4.92 14.28
C ILE A 16 17.14 -3.45 14.40
N THR A 17 16.13 -3.01 13.65
CA THR A 17 15.67 -1.64 13.67
C THR A 17 14.71 -1.39 14.84
N PRO A 18 14.52 -0.14 15.28
CA PRO A 18 13.47 0.19 16.25
C PRO A 18 12.08 -0.27 15.81
N THR A 19 11.84 -0.29 14.49
CA THR A 19 10.60 -0.81 13.89
C THR A 19 10.44 -2.31 14.14
N ASP A 20 11.51 -3.10 14.00
CA ASP A 20 11.49 -4.54 14.32
C ASP A 20 11.12 -4.78 15.79
N HIS A 21 11.68 -3.97 16.69
CA HIS A 21 11.33 -4.01 18.11
C HIS A 21 9.85 -3.68 18.35
N GLN A 22 9.31 -2.68 17.67
CA GLN A 22 7.90 -2.32 17.78
C GLN A 22 6.97 -3.44 17.26
N VAL A 23 7.33 -4.06 16.13
CA VAL A 23 6.61 -5.23 15.59
C VAL A 23 6.59 -6.36 16.61
N LEU A 24 7.73 -6.64 17.25
CA LEU A 24 7.83 -7.64 18.32
C LEU A 24 6.94 -7.30 19.52
N CYS A 25 6.93 -6.04 19.98
CA CYS A 25 6.07 -5.59 21.09
C CYS A 25 4.57 -5.76 20.78
N LEU A 26 4.18 -5.67 19.52
CA LEU A 26 2.81 -5.87 19.05
C LEU A 26 2.48 -7.36 18.83
N GLY A 27 3.39 -8.27 19.17
CA GLY A 27 3.23 -9.72 19.00
C GLY A 27 3.46 -10.21 17.56
N GLY A 28 3.99 -9.35 16.68
CA GLY A 28 4.38 -9.70 15.33
C GLY A 28 5.83 -10.18 15.25
N THR A 29 6.21 -10.69 14.08
CA THR A 29 7.58 -11.03 13.71
C THR A 29 7.97 -10.30 12.43
N SER A 30 9.26 -9.98 12.30
CA SER A 30 9.84 -9.46 11.06
C SER A 30 10.87 -10.44 10.52
N SER A 31 11.19 -10.36 9.22
CA SER A 31 12.17 -11.27 8.63
C SER A 31 13.57 -11.12 9.24
N ASN A 32 13.93 -9.92 9.72
CA ASN A 32 15.16 -9.71 10.50
C ASN A 32 15.14 -10.50 11.83
N LEU A 33 14.00 -10.50 12.54
CA LEU A 33 13.84 -11.22 13.79
C LEU A 33 13.81 -12.74 13.59
N GLU A 34 13.17 -13.23 12.54
CA GLU A 34 13.05 -14.67 12.25
C GLU A 34 14.37 -15.31 11.78
N ARG A 35 15.24 -14.53 11.13
CA ARG A 35 16.55 -15.00 10.65
C ARG A 35 17.66 -14.88 11.70
N LEU A 36 17.42 -14.14 12.78
CA LEU A 36 18.40 -13.95 13.85
C LEU A 36 18.80 -15.26 14.57
N PRO A 37 17.87 -16.18 14.93
CA PRO A 37 18.21 -17.40 15.66
C PRO A 37 19.14 -18.35 14.88
N SER A 38 18.90 -18.56 13.58
CA SER A 38 19.73 -19.41 12.72
C SER A 38 21.16 -18.86 12.64
N ARG A 39 21.30 -17.54 12.51
CA ARG A 39 22.59 -16.85 12.46
C ARG A 39 23.32 -16.81 13.80
N LEU A 40 22.59 -16.63 14.90
CA LEU A 40 23.16 -16.63 16.26
C LEU A 40 23.68 -18.04 16.61
N GLN A 41 22.97 -19.10 16.18
CA GLN A 41 23.47 -20.47 16.25
C GLN A 41 24.72 -20.67 15.39
N ARG A 42 24.77 -20.10 14.19
CA ARG A 42 25.95 -20.16 13.31
C ARG A 42 27.17 -19.46 13.89
N ALA A 43 27.02 -18.26 14.45
CA ALA A 43 28.12 -17.51 15.08
C ALA A 43 28.70 -18.23 16.31
N LYS A 44 27.87 -19.03 17.01
CA LYS A 44 28.29 -19.86 18.15
C LYS A 44 29.05 -21.14 17.74
N ARG A 45 28.97 -21.59 16.49
CA ARG A 45 29.66 -22.80 16.01
C ARG A 45 31.07 -22.44 15.51
N SER A 46 32.10 -22.94 16.20
CA SER A 46 33.52 -22.62 15.90
C SER A 46 34.02 -23.10 14.53
N SER A 47 33.30 -24.00 13.84
CA SER A 47 33.52 -24.35 12.42
C SER A 47 32.44 -25.34 11.97
N PRO A 48 31.51 -24.95 11.07
CA PRO A 48 30.49 -25.90 10.62
C PRO A 48 31.06 -26.85 9.57
N ASP A 49 30.69 -28.13 9.69
CA ASP A 49 30.93 -29.16 8.67
C ASP A 49 30.27 -28.77 7.33
N LEU A 50 30.80 -29.25 6.22
CA LEU A 50 30.33 -28.91 4.87
C LEU A 50 28.85 -29.29 4.67
N LYS A 51 28.44 -30.44 5.23
CA LYS A 51 27.04 -30.90 5.17
C LYS A 51 26.09 -29.92 5.87
N THR A 52 26.46 -29.49 7.08
CA THR A 52 25.69 -28.51 7.85
C THR A 52 25.58 -27.18 7.11
N LYS A 53 26.66 -26.72 6.45
CA LYS A 53 26.61 -25.50 5.62
C LYS A 53 25.65 -25.64 4.45
N MET A 54 25.60 -26.81 3.80
CA MET A 54 24.71 -27.04 2.66
C MET A 54 23.24 -27.04 3.09
N GLU A 55 22.93 -27.69 4.22
CA GLU A 55 21.58 -27.69 4.81
C GLU A 55 21.14 -26.27 5.21
N GLU A 56 22.02 -25.49 5.84
CA GLU A 56 21.77 -24.09 6.20
C GLU A 56 21.50 -23.21 4.98
N VAL A 57 22.29 -23.35 3.91
CA VAL A 57 22.08 -22.59 2.66
C VAL A 57 20.79 -23.00 1.97
N ALA A 58 20.44 -24.29 1.97
CA ALA A 58 19.18 -24.76 1.42
C ALA A 58 17.99 -24.17 2.21
N TYR A 59 18.09 -24.12 3.53
CA TYR A 59 17.09 -23.48 4.40
C TYR A 59 16.95 -21.99 4.08
N GLU A 60 18.04 -21.22 4.10
CA GLU A 60 18.00 -19.78 3.80
C GLU A 60 17.45 -19.51 2.38
N MET A 61 17.84 -20.33 1.40
CA MET A 61 17.32 -20.20 0.03
C MET A 61 15.81 -20.48 -0.04
N SER A 62 15.32 -21.47 0.71
CA SER A 62 13.88 -21.76 0.79
C SER A 62 13.11 -20.63 1.47
N TYR A 63 13.67 -20.07 2.54
CA TYR A 63 13.09 -18.95 3.28
C TYR A 63 12.99 -17.70 2.39
N LEU A 64 14.09 -17.32 1.74
CA LEU A 64 14.12 -16.15 0.84
C LEU A 64 13.15 -16.31 -0.35
N LYS A 65 12.94 -17.54 -0.85
CA LYS A 65 11.93 -17.80 -1.88
C LYS A 65 10.51 -17.57 -1.35
N ALA A 66 10.22 -18.02 -0.14
CA ALA A 66 8.92 -17.81 0.49
C ALA A 66 8.68 -16.31 0.74
N GLU A 67 9.69 -15.59 1.26
CA GLU A 67 9.63 -14.15 1.48
C GLU A 67 9.40 -13.38 0.18
N LEU A 68 10.12 -13.73 -0.89
CA LEU A 68 9.95 -13.11 -2.20
C LEU A 68 8.55 -13.38 -2.80
N GLN A 69 8.01 -14.57 -2.58
CA GLN A 69 6.64 -14.90 -2.99
C GLN A 69 5.62 -14.09 -2.20
N TRP A 70 5.78 -14.00 -0.88
CA TRP A 70 4.92 -13.20 -0.02
C TRP A 70 4.92 -11.72 -0.42
N HIS A 71 6.09 -11.14 -0.74
CA HIS A 71 6.19 -9.77 -1.24
C HIS A 71 5.45 -9.57 -2.58
N LYS A 72 5.51 -10.54 -3.49
CA LYS A 72 4.77 -10.47 -4.76
C LYS A 72 3.26 -10.45 -4.53
N GLU A 73 2.78 -11.35 -3.68
CA GLU A 73 1.35 -11.45 -3.33
C GLU A 73 0.87 -10.16 -2.64
N THR A 74 1.65 -9.66 -1.69
CA THR A 74 1.34 -8.41 -0.98
C THR A 74 1.28 -7.23 -1.94
N LYS A 75 2.25 -7.11 -2.85
CA LYS A 75 2.25 -6.07 -3.88
C LYS A 75 1.01 -6.18 -4.77
N GLN A 76 0.62 -7.38 -5.17
CA GLN A 76 -0.57 -7.59 -5.99
C GLN A 76 -1.84 -7.14 -5.27
N ILE A 77 -1.99 -7.49 -3.98
CA ILE A 77 -3.13 -7.05 -3.15
C ILE A 77 -3.15 -5.53 -3.03
N LEU A 78 -1.99 -4.89 -2.79
CA LEU A 78 -1.89 -3.43 -2.69
C LEU A 78 -2.28 -2.73 -3.99
N LEU A 79 -1.88 -3.27 -5.15
CA LEU A 79 -2.29 -2.74 -6.45
C LEU A 79 -3.80 -2.86 -6.68
N GLN A 80 -4.40 -4.00 -6.30
CA GLN A 80 -5.86 -4.18 -6.38
C GLN A 80 -6.60 -3.22 -5.43
N LEU A 81 -6.07 -3.01 -4.23
CA LEU A 81 -6.61 -2.03 -3.29
C LEU A 81 -6.54 -0.62 -3.88
N GLN A 82 -5.41 -0.25 -4.46
CA GLN A 82 -5.21 1.04 -5.11
C GLN A 82 -6.23 1.26 -6.24
N GLU A 83 -6.42 0.27 -7.12
CA GLU A 83 -7.42 0.33 -8.20
C GLU A 83 -8.84 0.54 -7.66
N ARG A 84 -9.22 -0.19 -6.61
CA ARG A 84 -10.53 -0.03 -5.97
C ARG A 84 -10.69 1.34 -5.34
N MET A 85 -9.67 1.87 -4.69
CA MET A 85 -9.71 3.22 -4.12
C MET A 85 -9.93 4.26 -5.22
N TYR A 86 -9.21 4.18 -6.34
CA TYR A 86 -9.44 5.09 -7.47
C TYR A 86 -10.87 5.00 -8.01
N ALA A 87 -11.42 3.79 -8.15
CA ALA A 87 -12.80 3.64 -8.59
C ALA A 87 -13.80 4.32 -7.64
N VAL A 88 -13.61 4.18 -6.32
CA VAL A 88 -14.44 4.85 -5.31
C VAL A 88 -14.29 6.37 -5.40
N PHE A 89 -13.07 6.88 -5.49
CA PHE A 89 -12.83 8.33 -5.59
C PHE A 89 -13.45 8.93 -6.86
N ASN A 90 -13.31 8.27 -8.00
CA ASN A 90 -13.94 8.72 -9.25
C ASN A 90 -15.47 8.76 -9.10
N SER A 91 -16.08 7.71 -8.53
CA SER A 91 -17.54 7.69 -8.32
C SER A 91 -18.02 8.79 -7.36
N LEU A 92 -17.20 9.15 -6.37
CA LEU A 92 -17.48 10.24 -5.45
C LEU A 92 -17.38 11.59 -6.16
N GLU A 93 -16.36 11.77 -7.01
CA GLU A 93 -16.18 12.96 -7.83
C GLU A 93 -17.35 13.17 -8.79
N ASP A 94 -17.79 12.11 -9.47
CA ASP A 94 -18.96 12.14 -10.35
C ASP A 94 -20.22 12.56 -9.57
N ALA A 95 -20.49 11.93 -8.42
CA ALA A 95 -21.65 12.25 -7.59
C ALA A 95 -21.61 13.70 -7.06
N LEU A 96 -20.44 14.20 -6.69
CA LEU A 96 -20.27 15.59 -6.29
C LEU A 96 -20.53 16.54 -7.45
N SER A 97 -20.01 16.23 -8.64
CA SER A 97 -20.24 17.06 -9.82
C SER A 97 -21.73 17.14 -10.19
N GLU A 98 -22.45 16.01 -10.13
CA GLU A 98 -23.89 15.95 -10.37
C GLU A 98 -24.69 16.73 -9.32
N ALA A 99 -24.36 16.55 -8.04
CA ALA A 99 -25.01 17.29 -6.95
C ALA A 99 -24.82 18.80 -7.11
N THR A 100 -23.62 19.23 -7.52
CA THR A 100 -23.32 20.66 -7.74
C THR A 100 -24.08 21.22 -8.93
N ALA A 101 -24.18 20.47 -10.03
CA ALA A 101 -24.96 20.86 -11.20
C ALA A 101 -26.44 21.03 -10.86
N ARG A 102 -27.03 20.05 -10.15
CA ARG A 102 -28.43 20.12 -9.70
C ARG A 102 -28.69 21.28 -8.74
N LEU A 103 -27.75 21.56 -7.85
CA LEU A 103 -27.84 22.71 -6.96
C LEU A 103 -27.89 24.02 -7.76
N HIS A 104 -27.03 24.16 -8.77
CA HIS A 104 -27.01 25.34 -9.63
C HIS A 104 -28.28 25.47 -10.48
N GLU A 105 -28.81 24.37 -11.01
CA GLU A 105 -30.10 24.38 -11.70
C GLU A 105 -31.24 24.83 -10.77
N SER A 106 -31.26 24.32 -9.53
CA SER A 106 -32.27 24.73 -8.55
C SER A 106 -32.15 26.20 -8.16
N GLU A 107 -30.92 26.72 -8.07
CA GLU A 107 -30.64 28.14 -7.81
C GLU A 107 -31.15 29.02 -8.95
N GLN A 108 -30.87 28.65 -10.21
CA GLN A 108 -31.37 29.36 -11.39
C GLN A 108 -32.91 29.36 -11.43
N GLN A 109 -33.54 28.21 -11.20
CA GLN A 109 -35.01 28.11 -11.15
C GLN A 109 -35.62 29.02 -10.07
N TYR A 110 -34.99 29.08 -8.90
CA TYR A 110 -35.42 29.98 -7.82
C TYR A 110 -35.30 31.46 -8.23
N LEU A 111 -34.20 31.84 -8.88
CA LEU A 111 -33.99 33.20 -9.35
C LEU A 111 -34.99 33.61 -10.45
N ASP A 112 -35.31 32.70 -11.37
CA ASP A 112 -36.28 32.94 -12.44
C ASP A 112 -37.69 33.12 -11.90
N LEU A 113 -38.09 32.31 -10.92
CA LEU A 113 -39.36 32.46 -10.22
C LEU A 113 -39.44 33.80 -9.48
N TRP A 114 -38.36 34.19 -8.78
CA TRP A 114 -38.31 35.45 -8.06
C TRP A 114 -38.41 36.67 -8.99
N GLN A 115 -37.72 36.64 -10.14
CA GLN A 115 -37.82 37.70 -11.15
C GLN A 115 -39.25 37.81 -11.70
N SER A 116 -39.92 36.68 -11.93
CA SER A 116 -41.30 36.63 -12.41
C SER A 116 -42.30 37.21 -11.40
N GLU A 117 -42.13 36.94 -10.10
CA GLU A 117 -42.96 37.52 -9.04
C GLU A 117 -42.75 39.05 -8.90
N THR A 118 -41.51 39.53 -9.03
CA THR A 118 -41.24 40.97 -8.98
C THR A 118 -41.74 41.75 -10.21
N GLY A 119 -41.85 41.11 -11.37
CA GLY A 119 -42.41 41.69 -12.59
C GLY A 119 -43.92 41.90 -12.54
N GLN A 120 -44.67 40.98 -11.91
CA GLN A 120 -46.12 41.10 -11.77
C GLN A 120 -46.56 42.24 -10.83
N VAL A 121 -45.70 42.67 -9.91
CA VAL A 121 -45.99 43.80 -9.01
C VAL A 121 -45.92 45.16 -9.74
N GLN A 122 -45.20 45.25 -10.86
CA GLN A 122 -45.13 46.49 -11.65
C GLN A 122 -46.25 46.67 -12.68
N GLU A 123 -46.88 45.59 -13.18
CA GLU A 123 -48.01 45.68 -14.13
C GLU A 123 -49.38 45.93 -13.45
N GLY A 124 -49.46 45.90 -12.12
CA GLY A 124 -50.69 46.14 -11.36
C GLY A 124 -50.98 47.61 -10.98
N TYR A 125 -50.14 48.56 -11.40
CA TYR A 125 -50.28 49.99 -11.12
C TYR A 125 -50.27 50.84 -12.41
N LEU A 126 -51.23 50.62 -13.30
CA LEU A 126 -51.57 51.54 -14.39
C LEU A 126 -53.08 51.68 -14.53
#